data_AF-A0A961UBI6-F1
#
_entry.id   AF-A0A961UBI6-F1
#
_cell.length_a   1.000
_cell.length_b   1.000
_cell.length_c   1.000
_cell.angle_alpha   90.00
_cell.angle_beta   90.00
_cell.angle_gamma   90.00
#
_symmetry.space_group_name_H-M   'P 1'
#
loop_
_entity.id
_entity.type
_entity.pdbx_description
1 polymer ?
#
loop_
_entity_poly.entity_id
_entity_poly.type
_entity_poly.pdbx_seq_one_letter_code
_entity_poly.pdbx_strand_id
1 'polypeptide(L)'
;MAYGAHAEGHDEHTPTGWRRWVMSTNHKDIGTLYLILAIIGGIIGGSLSVGMRLELMEPGLQFFSDGHLFNVFVTAHGLIMVFFMV
;
A
#
# COMPACT_ATOMS: atom_id res chain seq x y z
N MET A 1 43.34 -23.88 37.00
CA MET A 1 42.30 -23.21 37.80
C MET A 1 41.82 -22.03 36.95
N ALA A 2 40.81 -22.23 36.10
CA ALA A 2 39.40 -21.86 36.34
C ALA A 2 39.27 -20.34 36.60
N TYR A 3 38.51 -19.50 35.89
CA TYR A 3 37.32 -19.61 35.03
C TYR A 3 37.24 -18.25 34.28
N GLY A 4 37.06 -18.17 32.96
CA GLY A 4 35.76 -17.85 32.35
C GLY A 4 35.08 -16.58 32.89
N ALA A 5 35.18 -15.43 32.21
CA ALA A 5 34.40 -14.24 32.52
C ALA A 5 33.81 -13.61 31.25
N HIS A 6 32.54 -13.99 31.01
CA HIS A 6 31.45 -13.22 30.40
C HIS A 6 31.72 -12.46 29.10
N ALA A 7 31.48 -13.14 27.98
CA ALA A 7 30.82 -12.51 26.84
C ALA A 7 29.31 -12.44 27.16
N GLU A 8 28.85 -11.33 27.73
CA GLU A 8 27.42 -11.04 27.77
C GLU A 8 26.96 -10.75 26.35
N GLY A 9 26.25 -11.70 25.75
CA GLY A 9 25.44 -11.44 24.57
C GLY A 9 24.39 -10.42 24.98
N HIS A 10 24.49 -9.20 24.46
CA HIS A 10 23.34 -8.29 24.44
C HIS A 10 22.27 -8.96 23.58
N ASP A 11 21.34 -9.65 24.23
CA ASP A 11 20.10 -10.13 23.62
C ASP A 11 19.38 -8.91 23.05
N GLU A 12 19.50 -8.76 21.74
CA GLU A 12 18.92 -7.67 20.98
C GLU A 12 17.39 -7.82 21.06
N HIS A 13 16.76 -7.10 22.00
CA HIS A 13 15.31 -7.02 22.17
C HIS A 13 14.61 -6.27 21.03
N THR A 14 15.06 -6.46 19.78
CA THR A 14 14.36 -5.94 18.61
C THR A 14 13.13 -6.82 18.37
N PRO A 15 11.91 -6.27 18.44
CA PRO A 15 10.73 -7.03 18.09
C PRO A 15 10.85 -7.47 16.62
N THR A 16 10.77 -8.78 16.37
CA THR A 16 10.89 -9.37 15.04
C THR A 16 9.51 -9.65 14.43
N GLY A 17 9.46 -9.80 13.10
CA GLY A 17 8.23 -10.12 12.37
C GLY A 17 7.23 -8.96 12.27
N TRP A 18 5.93 -9.27 12.21
CA TRP A 18 4.84 -8.28 12.05
C TRP A 18 4.73 -7.30 13.21
N ARG A 19 5.12 -7.72 14.42
CA ARG A 19 5.11 -6.88 15.64
C ARG A 19 6.06 -5.69 15.50
N ARG A 20 7.16 -5.86 14.75
CA ARG A 20 8.09 -4.77 14.43
C ARG A 20 7.40 -3.63 13.70
N TRP A 21 6.50 -3.95 12.78
CA TRP A 21 5.86 -2.98 11.89
C TRP A 21 4.62 -2.37 12.52
N VAL A 22 3.73 -3.20 13.09
CA VAL A 22 2.43 -2.74 13.65
C VAL A 22 2.60 -1.96 14.95
N MET A 23 3.58 -2.34 15.78
CA MET A 23 3.83 -1.67 17.07
C MET A 23 5.05 -0.73 17.00
N SER A 24 5.49 -0.33 15.81
CA SER A 24 6.65 0.57 15.65
C SER A 24 6.28 2.02 15.99
N THR A 25 7.13 2.68 16.77
CA THR A 25 7.13 4.14 16.93
C THR A 25 8.21 4.82 16.09
N ASN A 26 9.00 4.05 15.34
CA ASN A 26 10.09 4.58 14.52
C ASN A 26 9.53 5.16 13.21
N HIS A 27 9.80 6.46 12.96
CA HIS A 27 9.31 7.16 11.77
C HIS A 27 9.79 6.55 10.44
N LYS A 28 10.92 5.82 10.43
CA LYS A 28 11.42 5.14 9.23
C LYS A 28 10.60 3.91 8.87
N ASP A 29 10.23 3.12 9.88
CA ASP A 29 9.37 1.95 9.70
C ASP A 29 7.96 2.40 9.30
N ILE A 30 7.42 3.40 10.00
CA ILE A 30 6.11 3.99 9.68
C ILE A 30 6.13 4.54 8.25
N GLY A 31 7.12 5.35 7.87
CA GLY A 31 7.22 5.89 6.52
C GLY A 31 7.31 4.81 5.43
N THR A 32 8.01 3.72 5.71
CA THR A 32 8.09 2.57 4.78
C THR A 32 6.72 1.90 4.60
N LEU A 33 5.91 1.78 5.66
CA LEU A 33 4.54 1.28 5.55
C LEU A 33 3.64 2.18 4.69
N TYR A 34 3.77 3.51 4.83
CA TYR A 34 3.06 4.47 3.98
C TYR A 34 3.46 4.33 2.51
N LEU A 35 4.75 4.17 2.21
CA LEU A 35 5.21 3.94 0.84
C LEU A 35 4.66 2.64 0.26
N ILE A 36 4.63 1.56 1.04
CA ILE A 36 4.05 0.28 0.61
C ILE A 36 2.55 0.45 0.31
N LEU A 37 1.81 1.12 1.20
CA LEU A 37 0.39 1.41 1.00
C LEU A 37 0.17 2.25 -0.27
N ALA A 38 1.01 3.28 -0.49
CA ALA A 38 0.93 4.16 -1.65
C ALA A 38 1.23 3.44 -2.96
N ILE A 39 2.18 2.51 -2.99
CA ILE A 39 2.46 1.69 -4.18
C ILE A 39 1.27 0.79 -4.50
N ILE A 40 0.69 0.12 -3.50
CA ILE A 40 -0.49 -0.74 -3.69
C ILE A 40 -1.68 0.10 -4.17
N GLY A 41 -1.95 1.22 -3.52
CA GLY A 41 -2.99 2.17 -3.91
C GLY A 41 -2.78 2.72 -5.32
N GLY A 42 -1.53 3.03 -5.69
CA GLY A 42 -1.16 3.49 -7.03
C GLY A 42 -1.37 2.44 -8.12
N ILE A 43 -1.08 1.16 -7.86
CA ILE A 43 -1.36 0.07 -8.81
C ILE A 43 -2.86 -0.10 -9.00
N ILE A 44 -3.65 -0.10 -7.91
CA ILE A 44 -5.10 -0.22 -7.98
C ILE A 44 -5.70 0.99 -8.71
N GLY A 45 -5.35 2.21 -8.29
CA GLY A 45 -5.81 3.45 -8.92
C GLY A 45 -5.41 3.53 -10.39
N GLY A 46 -4.19 3.12 -10.74
CA GLY A 46 -3.71 3.02 -12.12
C GLY A 46 -4.51 2.04 -12.96
N SER A 47 -4.84 0.86 -12.43
CA SER A 47 -5.67 -0.12 -13.13
C SER A 47 -7.09 0.40 -13.40
N LEU A 48 -7.70 1.11 -12.45
CA LEU A 48 -8.99 1.78 -12.64
C LEU A 48 -8.90 2.87 -13.72
N SER A 49 -7.78 3.60 -13.77
CA SER A 49 -7.53 4.59 -14.82
C SER A 49 -7.50 3.96 -16.20
N VAL A 50 -6.82 2.81 -16.34
CA VAL A 50 -6.80 2.04 -17.60
C VAL A 50 -8.20 1.57 -17.96
N GLY A 51 -8.97 1.04 -17.01
CA GLY A 51 -10.35 0.61 -17.24
C GLY A 51 -11.25 1.72 -17.80
N MET A 52 -11.17 2.94 -17.25
CA MET A 52 -11.89 4.10 -17.79
C MET A 52 -11.42 4.48 -19.19
N ARG A 53 -10.11 4.42 -19.45
CA ARG A 53 -9.55 4.75 -20.78
C ARG A 53 -10.01 3.75 -21.84
N LEU A 54 -10.11 2.47 -21.50
CA LEU A 54 -10.60 1.44 -22.42
C LEU A 54 -12.05 1.70 -22.84
N GLU A 55 -12.91 2.13 -21.91
CA GLU A 55 -14.29 2.51 -22.24
C GLU A 55 -14.38 3.71 -23.19
N LEU A 56 -13.47 4.67 -23.04
CA LEU A 56 -13.47 5.91 -23.81
C LEU A 56 -12.74 5.80 -25.16
N MET A 57 -12.25 4.61 -25.55
CA MET A 57 -11.54 4.43 -26.82
C MET A 57 -12.44 4.62 -28.05
N GLU A 58 -13.71 4.26 -27.94
CA GLU A 58 -14.66 4.31 -29.04
C GLU A 58 -16.06 4.62 -28.47
N PRO A 59 -16.87 5.46 -29.14
CA PRO A 59 -18.10 5.99 -28.56
C PRO A 59 -19.16 4.89 -28.36
N GLY A 60 -19.64 4.74 -27.13
CA GLY A 60 -20.66 3.76 -26.74
C GLY A 60 -20.35 3.17 -25.37
N LEU A 61 -21.23 2.28 -24.88
CA LEU A 61 -20.89 1.41 -23.74
C LEU A 61 -20.33 0.10 -24.28
N GLN A 62 -19.10 -0.23 -23.93
CA GLN A 62 -18.37 -1.37 -24.50
C GLN A 62 -17.97 -2.40 -23.44
N PHE A 63 -17.27 -1.94 -22.40
CA PHE A 63 -16.74 -2.79 -21.32
C PHE A 63 -17.57 -2.67 -20.05
N PHE A 64 -18.25 -1.55 -19.83
CA PHE A 64 -19.12 -1.35 -18.68
C PHE A 64 -20.60 -1.64 -19.02
N SER A 65 -21.31 -2.23 -18.07
CA SER A 65 -22.72 -2.61 -18.22
C SER A 65 -23.65 -1.41 -18.41
N ASP A 66 -23.31 -0.28 -17.79
CA ASP A 66 -24.15 0.89 -17.67
C ASP A 66 -23.35 2.11 -17.19
N GLY A 67 -23.92 3.31 -17.39
CA GLY A 67 -23.28 4.57 -17.01
C GLY A 67 -23.10 4.76 -15.50
N HIS A 68 -23.88 4.07 -14.65
CA HIS A 68 -23.68 4.15 -13.20
C HIS A 68 -22.37 3.46 -12.80
N LEU A 69 -22.09 2.28 -13.35
CA LEU A 69 -20.88 1.54 -13.04
C LEU A 69 -19.62 2.31 -13.49
N PHE A 70 -19.67 2.99 -14.64
CA PHE A 70 -18.60 3.92 -15.05
C PHE A 70 -18.37 5.04 -14.01
N ASN A 71 -19.44 5.68 -13.52
CA ASN A 71 -19.33 6.72 -12.49
C ASN A 71 -18.75 6.19 -11.16
N VAL A 72 -19.08 4.95 -10.77
CA VAL A 72 -18.47 4.29 -9.61
C VAL A 72 -16.98 4.08 -9.82
N PHE A 73 -16.55 3.65 -11.01
CA PHE A 73 -15.13 3.50 -11.34
C PHE A 73 -14.37 4.85 -11.30
N VAL A 74 -14.96 5.91 -11.83
CA VAL A 74 -14.38 7.28 -11.81
C VAL A 74 -14.19 7.77 -10.38
N THR A 75 -15.22 7.64 -9.56
CA THR A 75 -15.18 8.07 -8.16
C THR A 75 -14.21 7.22 -7.33
N ALA A 76 -14.19 5.90 -7.54
CA ALA A 76 -13.24 4.99 -6.88
C ALA A 76 -11.78 5.31 -7.27
N HIS A 77 -11.51 5.60 -8.55
CA HIS A 77 -10.19 6.03 -9.00
C HIS A 77 -9.75 7.31 -8.27
N GLY A 78 -10.60 8.34 -8.24
CA GLY A 78 -10.30 9.60 -7.56
C GLY A 78 -10.06 9.43 -6.06
N LEU A 79 -10.93 8.67 -5.38
CA LEU A 79 -10.82 8.40 -3.94
C LEU A 79 -9.50 7.67 -3.62
N ILE A 80 -9.15 6.63 -4.36
CA ILE A 80 -7.92 5.86 -4.10
C ILE A 80 -6.68 6.71 -4.33
N MET A 81 -6.63 7.48 -5.42
CA MET A 81 -5.46 8.30 -5.75
C MET A 81 -5.22 9.41 -4.72
N VAL A 82 -6.28 10.10 -4.28
CA VAL A 82 -6.15 11.24 -3.36
C VAL A 82 -5.88 10.81 -1.92
N PHE A 83 -6.50 9.73 -1.44
CA PHE A 83 -6.40 9.36 -0.02
C PHE A 83 -5.33 8.31 0.29
N PHE A 84 -4.93 7.51 -0.69
CA PHE A 84 -4.02 6.38 -0.46
C PHE A 84 -2.70 6.48 -1.21
N MET A 85 -2.55 7.38 -2.19
CA MET A 85 -1.30 7.54 -2.96
C MET A 85 -0.66 8.93 -2.79
N VAL A 86 -1.42 10.02 -2.89
CA VAL A 86 -0.96 11.40 -2.64
C VAL A 86 -0.78 11.65 -1.14
#